data_AF-A0A7Y3NAI6-F1
#
_entry.id   AF-A0A7Y3NAI6-F1
#
_cell.length_a   1.000
_cell.length_b   1.000
_cell.length_c   1.000
_cell.angle_alpha   90.00
_cell.angle_beta   90.00
_cell.angle_gamma   90.00
#
_symmetry.space_group_name_H-M   'P 1'
#
loop_
_entity.id
_entity.type
_entity.pdbx_description
1 polymer ?
#
loop_
_entity_poly.entity_id
_entity_poly.type
_entity_poly.pdbx_seq_one_letter_code
_entity_poly.pdbx_strand_id
1 'polypeptide(L)'
;MVVQKYGGSSVEDASKMREVAQIALAHRRDGKIAVVLSAMRGCTDLLLIAAKDAEAGNSTYKTALETLERRHFEATEALTQDAVRETLRNALNEVFADLRDILHGVELVKECSKRTLDLVAGFG
;
A
#
# COMPACT_ATOMS: atom_id res chain seq x y z
N MET A 1 10.82 16.66 -19.93
CA MET A 1 10.20 16.09 -18.72
C MET A 1 10.24 14.58 -18.85
N VAL A 2 10.76 13.87 -17.85
CA VAL A 2 10.91 12.40 -17.89
C VAL A 2 9.88 11.75 -16.97
N VAL A 3 9.22 10.69 -17.43
CA VAL A 3 8.31 9.88 -16.60
C VAL A 3 8.98 8.55 -16.27
N GLN A 4 9.13 8.24 -14.99
CA GLN A 4 9.77 7.02 -14.50
C GLN A 4 8.72 6.15 -13.79
N LYS A 5 8.51 4.93 -14.28
CA LYS A 5 7.56 3.98 -13.69
C LYS A 5 8.31 2.85 -13.00
N TYR A 6 7.93 2.56 -11.76
CA TYR A 6 8.49 1.46 -10.97
C TYR A 6 7.40 0.46 -10.61
N GLY A 7 7.67 -0.83 -10.83
CA GLY A 7 6.76 -1.92 -10.46
C GLY A 7 6.89 -2.31 -8.98
N GLY A 8 5.98 -3.15 -8.49
CA GLY A 8 5.95 -3.51 -7.06
C GLY A 8 7.22 -4.21 -6.57
N SER A 9 7.94 -4.92 -7.45
CA SER A 9 9.26 -5.47 -7.17
C SER A 9 10.32 -4.41 -6.86
N SER A 10 10.21 -3.25 -7.50
CA SER A 10 11.13 -2.12 -7.33
C SER A 10 10.84 -1.31 -6.08
N VAL A 11 9.72 -1.56 -5.41
CA VAL A 11 9.29 -0.90 -4.17
C VAL A 11 8.84 -1.92 -3.13
N GLU A 12 9.43 -3.12 -3.14
CA GLU A 12 8.96 -4.22 -2.28
C GLU A 12 9.26 -4.04 -0.80
N ASP A 13 10.32 -3.27 -0.50
CA ASP A 13 10.79 -2.93 0.84
C ASP A 13 11.52 -1.57 0.87
N ALA A 14 11.94 -1.15 2.06
CA ALA A 14 12.65 0.11 2.28
C ALA A 14 13.99 0.20 1.51
N SER A 15 14.72 -0.90 1.32
CA SER A 15 15.98 -0.88 0.57
C SER A 15 15.72 -0.53 -0.89
N LYS A 16 14.74 -1.21 -1.51
CA LYS A 16 14.34 -0.96 -2.89
C LYS A 16 13.75 0.43 -3.09
N MET A 17 12.95 0.92 -2.15
CA MET A 17 12.45 2.29 -2.18
C MET A 17 13.59 3.33 -2.15
N ARG A 18 14.67 3.10 -1.38
CA ARG A 18 15.85 3.99 -1.39
C ARG A 18 16.57 3.96 -2.74
N GLU A 19 16.77 2.78 -3.32
CA GLU A 19 17.37 2.64 -4.66
C GLU A 19 16.55 3.42 -5.71
N VAL A 20 15.23 3.25 -5.71
CA VAL A 20 14.32 3.99 -6.61
C VAL A 20 14.41 5.50 -6.40
N ALA A 21 14.39 5.96 -5.15
CA ALA A 21 14.52 7.38 -4.84
C ALA A 21 15.84 7.97 -5.35
N GLN A 22 16.95 7.25 -5.20
CA GLN A 22 18.26 7.67 -5.72
C GLN A 22 18.26 7.79 -7.25
N ILE A 23 17.70 6.79 -7.95
CA ILE A 23 17.60 6.81 -9.43
C ILE A 23 16.74 8.00 -9.89
N ALA A 24 15.59 8.22 -9.25
CA ALA A 24 14.71 9.31 -9.59
C ALA A 24 15.40 10.67 -9.38
N LEU A 25 16.06 10.87 -8.24
CA LEU A 25 16.76 12.11 -7.91
C LEU A 25 17.94 12.41 -8.84
N ALA A 26 18.63 11.39 -9.35
CA ALA A 26 19.71 11.57 -10.32
C ALA A 26 19.21 12.25 -11.61
N HIS A 27 18.05 11.83 -12.13
CA HIS A 27 17.44 12.39 -13.34
C HIS A 27 16.80 13.77 -13.14
N ARG A 28 16.62 14.21 -11.89
CA ARG A 28 16.11 15.56 -11.60
C ARG A 28 17.06 16.66 -12.09
N ARG A 29 18.36 16.35 -12.23
CA ARG A 29 19.37 17.29 -12.77
C ARG A 29 19.11 17.66 -14.22
N ASP A 30 18.47 16.76 -14.98
CA ASP A 30 18.19 16.93 -16.41
C ASP A 30 16.82 17.58 -16.68
N GLY A 31 16.07 17.93 -15.63
CA GLY A 31 14.81 18.66 -15.69
C GLY A 31 13.70 18.06 -14.83
N LYS A 32 12.45 18.44 -15.15
CA LYS A 32 11.27 17.94 -14.42
C LYS A 32 11.12 16.43 -14.61
N ILE A 33 10.83 15.73 -13.51
CA ILE A 33 10.52 14.31 -13.49
C ILE A 33 9.12 14.08 -12.92
N ALA A 34 8.46 13.02 -13.38
CA ALA A 34 7.27 12.45 -12.75
C ALA A 34 7.56 10.98 -12.41
N VAL A 35 7.16 10.55 -11.22
CA VAL A 35 7.36 9.17 -10.74
C VAL A 35 6.00 8.51 -10.59
N VAL A 36 5.85 7.33 -11.19
CA VAL A 36 4.65 6.49 -11.09
C VAL A 36 5.03 5.19 -10.38
N LEU A 37 4.38 4.91 -9.26
CA LEU A 37 4.62 3.71 -8.45
C LEU A 37 3.45 2.75 -8.55
N SER A 38 3.75 1.46 -8.65
CA SER A 38 2.78 0.41 -8.27
C SER A 38 2.84 0.20 -6.75
N ALA A 39 1.82 -0.48 -6.20
CA ALA A 39 1.84 -0.98 -4.82
C ALA A 39 3.10 -1.82 -4.53
N MET A 40 3.48 -1.94 -3.25
CA MET A 40 4.56 -2.84 -2.82
C MET A 40 4.28 -4.28 -3.29
N ARG A 41 5.31 -5.04 -3.67
CA ARG A 41 5.16 -6.40 -4.21
C ARG A 41 4.18 -7.23 -3.38
N GLY A 42 3.16 -7.80 -4.03
CA GLY A 42 2.17 -8.68 -3.40
C GLY A 42 1.10 -7.98 -2.57
N CYS A 43 1.15 -6.66 -2.37
CA CYS A 43 0.12 -5.94 -1.62
C CYS A 43 -1.22 -5.94 -2.36
N THR A 44 -1.24 -5.68 -3.68
CA THR A 44 -2.49 -5.75 -4.47
C THR A 44 -3.12 -7.15 -4.41
N ASP A 45 -2.33 -8.22 -4.58
CA ASP A 45 -2.85 -9.58 -4.50
C ASP A 45 -3.44 -9.87 -3.11
N LEU A 46 -2.75 -9.42 -2.05
CA LEU A 46 -3.21 -9.60 -0.67
C LEU A 46 -4.49 -8.81 -0.37
N LEU A 47 -4.63 -7.60 -0.90
CA LEU A 47 -5.86 -6.80 -0.82
C LEU A 47 -7.04 -7.49 -1.52
N LEU A 48 -6.81 -8.04 -2.71
CA LEU A 48 -7.84 -8.78 -3.46
C LEU A 48 -8.25 -10.08 -2.75
N ILE A 49 -7.30 -10.78 -2.12
CA ILE A 49 -7.58 -11.97 -1.29
C ILE A 49 -8.38 -11.55 -0.05
N ALA A 50 -7.98 -10.48 0.64
CA ALA A 50 -8.68 -9.98 1.82
C ALA A 50 -10.15 -9.64 1.52
N ALA A 51 -10.43 -9.01 0.36
CA ALA A 51 -11.79 -8.72 -0.07
C ALA A 51 -12.63 -10.00 -0.27
N LYS A 52 -12.05 -11.03 -0.88
CA LYS A 52 -12.72 -12.33 -1.10
C LYS A 52 -12.94 -13.09 0.21
N ASP A 53 -11.96 -13.08 1.09
CA ASP A 53 -12.05 -13.70 2.41
C ASP A 53 -13.13 -13.02 3.26
N ALA A 54 -13.16 -11.68 3.26
CA ALA A 54 -14.22 -10.92 3.91
C ALA A 54 -15.61 -11.30 3.35
N GLU A 55 -15.78 -11.32 2.02
CA GLU A 55 -17.04 -11.69 1.36
C GLU A 55 -17.50 -13.10 1.78
N ALA A 56 -16.57 -14.05 1.86
CA ALA A 56 -16.83 -15.41 2.32
C ALA A 56 -17.07 -15.54 3.84
N GLY A 57 -16.88 -14.46 4.61
CA GLY A 57 -16.91 -14.49 6.08
C GLY A 57 -15.73 -15.20 6.73
N ASN A 58 -14.65 -15.37 5.98
CA ASN A 58 -13.42 -15.96 6.47
C ASN A 58 -12.57 -14.90 7.17
N SER A 59 -12.32 -15.06 8.47
CA SER A 59 -11.55 -14.09 9.26
C SER A 59 -10.07 -13.95 8.87
N THR A 60 -9.55 -14.74 7.92
CA THR A 60 -8.17 -14.61 7.41
C THR A 60 -7.87 -13.26 6.77
N TYR A 61 -8.89 -12.50 6.32
CA TYR A 61 -8.68 -11.12 5.85
C TYR A 61 -8.04 -10.22 6.92
N LYS A 62 -8.26 -10.52 8.21
CA LYS A 62 -7.64 -9.77 9.33
C LYS A 62 -6.14 -10.01 9.39
N THR A 63 -5.69 -11.24 9.17
CA THR A 63 -4.26 -11.57 9.07
C THR A 63 -3.61 -10.94 7.84
N ALA A 64 -4.36 -10.84 6.73
CA ALA A 64 -3.91 -10.11 5.54
C ALA A 64 -3.69 -8.62 5.86
N LEU A 65 -4.61 -7.99 6.61
CA LEU A 65 -4.47 -6.61 7.07
C LEU A 65 -3.26 -6.42 7.98
N GLU A 66 -3.08 -7.27 8.99
CA GLU A 66 -1.90 -7.23 9.87
C GLU A 66 -0.59 -7.32 9.07
N THR A 67 -0.57 -8.15 8.03
CA THR A 67 0.61 -8.29 7.15
C THR A 67 0.85 -7.02 6.33
N LEU A 68 -0.20 -6.42 5.77
CA LEU A 68 -0.10 -5.15 5.05
C LEU A 68 0.37 -4.03 5.99
N GLU A 69 -0.27 -3.87 7.14
CA GLU A 69 0.09 -2.89 8.18
C GLU A 69 1.56 -3.01 8.55
N ARG A 70 1.99 -4.21 8.96
CA ARG A 70 3.38 -4.47 9.37
C ARG A 70 4.38 -4.05 8.30
N ARG A 71 4.16 -4.42 7.03
CA ARG A 71 5.09 -4.08 5.93
C ARG A 71 5.23 -2.58 5.71
N HIS A 72 4.13 -1.83 5.79
CA HIS A 72 4.15 -0.38 5.58
C HIS A 72 4.74 0.35 6.79
N PHE A 73 4.49 -0.12 8.02
CA PHE A 73 5.15 0.42 9.21
C PHE A 73 6.65 0.14 9.20
N GLU A 74 7.08 -1.08 8.88
CA GLU A 74 8.50 -1.41 8.72
C GLU A 74 9.20 -0.50 7.69
N ALA A 75 8.55 -0.24 6.55
CA ALA A 75 9.08 0.69 5.56
C ALA A 75 9.16 2.13 6.11
N THR A 76 8.13 2.58 6.82
CA THR A 76 8.07 3.93 7.43
C THR A 76 9.18 4.13 8.46
N GLU A 77 9.37 3.16 9.37
CA GLU A 77 10.43 3.18 10.39
C GLU A 77 11.82 3.25 9.74
N ALA A 78 12.04 2.48 8.67
CA ALA A 78 13.33 2.42 8.00
C ALA A 78 13.62 3.68 7.15
N LEU A 79 12.59 4.33 6.58
CA LEU A 79 12.77 5.41 5.61
C LEU A 79 12.72 6.82 6.23
N THR A 80 12.21 6.98 7.45
CA THR A 80 11.89 8.31 8.00
C THR A 80 12.40 8.55 9.42
N GLN A 81 12.50 9.83 9.80
CA GLN A 81 12.92 10.31 11.12
C GLN A 81 11.75 10.96 11.87
N ASP A 82 11.88 11.07 13.19
CA ASP A 82 10.85 11.31 14.21
C ASP A 82 9.61 12.10 13.75
N ALA A 83 9.74 13.39 13.39
CA ALA A 83 8.56 14.20 13.04
C ALA A 83 7.83 13.73 11.76
N VAL A 84 8.58 13.30 10.74
CA VAL A 84 8.02 12.77 9.48
C VAL A 84 7.43 11.39 9.71
N ARG A 85 8.10 10.57 10.53
CA ARG A 85 7.66 9.22 10.89
C ARG A 85 6.30 9.27 11.57
N GLU A 86 6.13 10.11 12.57
CA GLU A 86 4.86 10.22 13.29
C GLU A 86 3.72 10.67 12.37
N THR A 87 3.99 11.65 11.51
CA THR A 87 3.03 12.12 10.51
C THR A 87 2.60 10.99 9.57
N LEU A 88 3.54 10.20 9.05
CA LEU A 88 3.25 9.07 8.17
C LEU A 88 2.54 7.93 8.88
N ARG A 89 2.91 7.63 10.14
CA ARG A 89 2.24 6.61 10.95
C ARG A 89 0.76 6.95 11.14
N ASN A 90 0.44 8.22 11.43
CA ASN A 90 -0.93 8.67 11.58
C ASN A 90 -1.72 8.57 10.27
N ALA A 91 -1.14 9.00 9.14
CA ALA A 91 -1.76 8.84 7.84
C ALA A 91 -2.00 7.36 7.47
N LEU A 92 -1.03 6.48 7.74
CA LEU A 92 -1.19 5.04 7.51
C LEU A 92 -2.27 4.44 8.40
N ASN A 93 -2.34 4.83 9.68
CA ASN A 93 -3.39 4.37 10.59
C ASN A 93 -4.80 4.73 10.08
N GLU A 94 -4.98 5.93 9.53
CA GLU A 94 -6.25 6.35 8.92
C GLU A 94 -6.59 5.49 7.70
N VAL A 95 -5.63 5.31 6.79
CA VAL A 95 -5.80 4.46 5.59
C VAL A 95 -6.16 3.02 5.97
N PHE A 96 -5.50 2.44 6.97
CA PHE A 96 -5.81 1.09 7.43
C PHE A 96 -7.12 1.01 8.23
N ALA A 97 -7.55 2.09 8.89
CA ALA A 97 -8.85 2.16 9.52
C ALA A 97 -9.97 2.11 8.47
N ASP A 98 -9.87 2.93 7.42
CA ASP A 98 -10.83 2.93 6.31
C ASP A 98 -10.88 1.55 5.62
N LEU A 99 -9.73 0.94 5.35
CA LEU A 99 -9.66 -0.40 4.76
C LEU A 99 -10.31 -1.46 5.65
N ARG A 100 -10.08 -1.40 6.98
CA ARG A 100 -10.72 -2.29 7.96
C ARG A 100 -12.23 -2.14 7.96
N ASP A 101 -12.73 -0.92 7.96
CA ASP A 101 -14.18 -0.65 7.96
C ASP A 101 -14.86 -1.14 6.68
N ILE A 102 -14.23 -0.94 5.52
CA ILE A 102 -14.73 -1.44 4.24
C ILE A 102 -14.80 -2.97 4.25
N LEU A 103 -13.71 -3.65 4.63
CA LEU A 103 -13.66 -5.12 4.65
C LEU A 103 -14.62 -5.71 5.69
N HIS A 104 -14.78 -5.07 6.85
CA HIS A 104 -15.77 -5.48 7.83
C HIS A 104 -17.20 -5.30 7.29
N GLY A 105 -17.48 -4.21 6.58
CA GLY A 105 -18.74 -4.01 5.86
C GLY A 105 -19.03 -5.15 4.87
N VAL A 106 -18.05 -5.50 4.03
CA VAL A 106 -18.11 -6.64 3.10
C VAL A 106 -18.41 -7.96 3.85
N GLU A 107 -17.76 -8.19 4.99
CA GLU A 107 -18.01 -9.36 5.84
C GLU A 107 -19.44 -9.39 6.39
N LEU A 108 -19.99 -8.26 6.81
CA LEU A 108 -21.34 -8.20 7.37
C LEU A 108 -22.41 -8.49 6.31
N VAL A 109 -22.23 -7.97 5.09
CA VAL A 109 -23.22 -8.13 4.01
C VAL A 109 -23.01 -9.37 3.15
N LYS A 110 -21.83 -10.01 3.22
CA LYS A 110 -21.44 -11.18 2.40
C LYS A 110 -21.49 -10.91 0.90
N GLU A 111 -21.14 -9.69 0.50
CA GLU A 111 -21.11 -9.26 -0.90
C GLU A 111 -19.95 -8.29 -1.13
N CYS A 112 -19.18 -8.52 -2.18
CA CYS A 112 -18.14 -7.61 -2.66
C CYS A 112 -18.41 -7.20 -4.12
N SER A 113 -19.04 -6.04 -4.30
CA SER A 113 -19.27 -5.49 -5.63
C SER A 113 -17.94 -5.21 -6.36
N LYS A 114 -17.94 -5.20 -7.69
CA LYS A 114 -16.76 -4.81 -8.49
C LYS A 114 -16.20 -3.45 -8.09
N ARG A 115 -17.07 -2.49 -7.78
CA ARG A 115 -16.68 -1.16 -7.29
C ARG A 115 -15.96 -1.22 -5.95
N THR A 116 -16.44 -2.06 -5.04
CA THR A 116 -15.80 -2.28 -3.72
C THR A 116 -14.45 -2.98 -3.89
N LEU A 117 -14.37 -3.96 -4.78
CA LEU A 117 -13.10 -4.64 -5.10
C LEU A 117 -12.06 -3.67 -5.68
N ASP A 118 -12.46 -2.80 -6.62
CA ASP A 118 -11.59 -1.76 -7.18
C ASP A 118 -11.15 -0.77 -6.10
N LEU A 119 -12.05 -0.38 -5.19
CA LEU A 119 -11.73 0.48 -4.06
C LEU A 119 -10.68 -0.17 -3.16
N VAL A 120 -10.89 -1.42 -2.74
CA VAL A 120 -9.94 -2.18 -1.90
C VAL A 120 -8.59 -2.34 -2.60
N ALA A 121 -8.57 -2.67 -3.90
CA ALA A 121 -7.33 -2.78 -4.66
C ALA A 121 -6.57 -1.45 -4.75
N GLY A 122 -7.27 -0.31 -4.71
CA GLY A 122 -6.72 1.03 -4.75
C GLY A 122 -5.98 1.49 -3.49
N PHE A 123 -6.05 0.73 -2.40
CA PHE A 123 -5.30 1.02 -1.16
C PHE A 123 -3.80 0.69 -1.24
N GLY A 124 -3.38 -0.13 -2.22
CA GLY A 124 -1.99 -0.58 -2.36
C GLY A 124 -1.08 0.46 -2.97
#